data_AF-A0A7S1VTB9-F1
#
_entry.id   AF-A0A7S1VTB9-F1
#
_cell.length_a   1.000
_cell.length_b   1.000
_cell.length_c   1.000
_cell.angle_alpha   90.00
_cell.angle_beta   90.00
_cell.angle_gamma   90.00
#
_symmetry.space_group_name_H-M   'P 1'
#
loop_
_entity.id
_entity.type
_entity.pdbx_description
1 polymer ?
#
loop_
_entity_poly.entity_id
_entity_poly.type
_entity_poly.pdbx_seq_one_letter_code
_entity_poly.pdbx_strand_id
1 'polypeptide(L)'
;GYDHTRILQRFALSTFALSFNMTGDAYSPDNSTSECDWSKFWFCNAQQDVTSIHIGLTDLNGPVAKRGSLPREIALLSSLFDMHLSSNKLSGTVPSELGELESMMLLSLASTRLKGTIPMELSRLTGISILEIDGKLLEGPVPSEIGLLTNLEVLRLVSDNMSGPVPAELSNLTNLVYLDLSGENEITGSVSSSLCDGLERADVGELVDCECCL
;
A
#
# COMPACT_ATOMS: atom_id res chain seq x y z
N GLY A 1 24.79 -24.39 5.94
CA GLY A 1 23.82 -23.82 6.88
C GLY A 1 22.59 -23.44 6.10
N TYR A 2 21.39 -23.61 6.65
CA TYR A 2 20.17 -23.17 5.98
C TYR A 2 20.14 -21.64 5.97
N ASP A 3 19.87 -21.07 4.80
CA ASP A 3 19.63 -19.64 4.66
C ASP A 3 18.23 -19.33 5.18
N HIS A 4 18.16 -18.81 6.41
CA HIS A 4 16.89 -18.55 7.09
C HIS A 4 16.05 -17.50 6.34
N THR A 5 16.71 -16.49 5.76
CA THR A 5 16.06 -15.43 4.98
C THR A 5 15.34 -16.00 3.77
N ARG A 6 15.96 -16.95 3.07
CA ARG A 6 15.34 -17.65 1.94
C ARG A 6 14.11 -18.45 2.33
N ILE A 7 14.11 -19.11 3.48
CA ILE A 7 12.94 -19.89 3.94
C ILE A 7 11.76 -18.95 4.18
N LEU A 8 11.99 -17.82 4.83
CA LEU A 8 10.96 -16.81 5.09
C LEU A 8 10.43 -16.19 3.79
N GLN A 9 11.32 -15.87 2.85
CA GLN A 9 10.96 -15.36 1.53
C GLN A 9 10.10 -16.37 0.75
N ARG A 10 10.52 -17.64 0.67
CA ARG A 10 9.73 -18.70 0.02
C ARG A 10 8.35 -18.83 0.64
N PHE A 11 8.27 -18.79 1.96
CA PHE A 11 7.01 -18.91 2.67
C PHE A 11 6.08 -17.73 2.35
N ALA A 12 6.56 -16.49 2.45
CA ALA A 12 5.80 -15.28 2.15
C ALA A 12 5.30 -15.25 0.71
N LEU A 13 6.16 -15.60 -0.25
CA LEU A 13 5.79 -15.61 -1.67
C LEU A 13 4.80 -16.73 -2.00
N SER A 14 4.91 -17.88 -1.33
CA SER A 14 3.97 -18.99 -1.48
C SER A 14 2.59 -18.66 -0.92
N THR A 15 2.52 -18.03 0.26
CA THR A 15 1.23 -17.62 0.85
C THR A 15 0.59 -16.49 0.03
N PHE A 16 1.40 -15.55 -0.46
CA PHE A 16 0.96 -14.52 -1.38
C PHE A 16 0.38 -15.13 -2.66
N ALA A 17 1.13 -15.98 -3.35
CA ALA A 17 0.68 -16.65 -4.57
C ALA A 17 -0.59 -17.47 -4.36
N LEU A 18 -0.70 -18.19 -3.23
CA LEU A 18 -1.90 -18.93 -2.86
C LEU A 18 -3.11 -18.01 -2.67
N SER A 19 -2.93 -16.89 -1.96
CA SER A 19 -4.00 -15.93 -1.71
C SER A 19 -4.55 -15.32 -3.00
N PHE A 20 -3.67 -15.07 -3.97
CA PHE A 20 -4.00 -14.56 -5.29
C PHE A 20 -4.20 -15.68 -6.32
N ASN A 21 -4.38 -16.94 -5.90
CA ASN A 21 -4.59 -18.11 -6.76
C ASN A 21 -3.69 -18.11 -8.03
N MET A 22 -2.43 -17.74 -7.86
CA MET A 22 -1.46 -17.63 -8.94
C MET A 22 -0.99 -19.02 -9.33
N THR A 23 -1.05 -19.34 -10.63
CA THR A 23 -0.64 -20.64 -11.18
C THR A 23 -0.08 -20.48 -12.60
N GLY A 24 0.62 -21.50 -13.08
CA GLY A 24 1.20 -21.52 -14.42
C GLY A 24 2.23 -20.40 -14.61
N ASP A 25 2.14 -19.67 -15.72
CA ASP A 25 3.10 -18.60 -16.06
C ASP A 25 3.13 -17.43 -15.05
N ALA A 26 2.11 -17.31 -14.20
CA ALA A 26 2.07 -16.29 -13.15
C ALA A 26 2.90 -16.68 -11.91
N TYR A 27 2.99 -17.98 -11.61
CA TYR A 27 3.68 -18.51 -10.44
C TYR A 27 3.99 -20.00 -10.65
N SER A 28 5.28 -20.32 -10.74
CA SER A 28 5.81 -21.66 -10.99
C SER A 28 7.00 -21.93 -10.06
N PRO A 29 6.75 -22.37 -8.81
CA PRO A 29 7.81 -22.54 -7.84
C PRO A 29 8.65 -23.78 -8.15
N ASP A 30 9.97 -23.62 -8.09
CA ASP A 30 10.95 -24.70 -8.23
C ASP A 30 11.97 -24.64 -7.08
N ASN A 31 12.14 -25.77 -6.39
CA ASN A 31 13.06 -25.88 -5.26
C ASN A 31 14.54 -25.79 -5.68
N SER A 32 14.85 -25.94 -6.96
CA SER A 32 16.20 -25.83 -7.51
C SER A 32 16.58 -24.43 -7.96
N THR A 33 15.61 -23.51 -8.06
CA THR A 33 15.81 -22.13 -8.52
C THR A 33 15.62 -21.11 -7.40
N SER A 34 16.03 -19.87 -7.68
CA SER A 34 15.73 -18.74 -6.80
C SER A 34 14.24 -18.40 -6.88
N GLU A 35 13.69 -17.83 -5.80
CA GLU A 35 12.29 -17.39 -5.83
C GLU A 35 12.09 -16.29 -6.90
N CYS A 36 13.13 -15.53 -7.22
CA CYS A 36 13.13 -14.54 -8.30
C CYS A 36 12.72 -15.12 -9.67
N ASP A 37 12.91 -16.43 -9.88
CA ASP A 37 12.55 -17.11 -11.13
C ASP A 37 11.12 -17.68 -11.11
N TRP A 38 10.45 -17.70 -9.96
CA TRP A 38 9.13 -18.33 -9.81
C TRP A 38 8.01 -17.48 -10.39
N SER A 39 8.21 -16.16 -10.51
CA SER A 39 7.19 -15.24 -11.02
C SER A 39 7.83 -14.04 -11.71
N LYS A 40 7.28 -13.66 -12.87
CA LYS A 40 7.63 -12.41 -13.57
C LYS A 40 7.17 -11.14 -12.83
N PHE A 41 6.38 -11.29 -11.76
CA PHE A 41 5.84 -10.19 -10.98
C PHE A 41 6.71 -9.83 -9.77
N TRP A 42 7.79 -10.57 -9.52
CA TRP A 42 8.74 -10.27 -8.46
C TRP A 42 10.04 -9.79 -9.06
N PHE A 43 10.58 -8.73 -8.47
CA PHE A 43 11.86 -8.18 -8.85
C PHE A 43 12.81 -8.31 -7.67
N CYS A 44 14.05 -8.67 -7.97
CA CYS A 44 15.05 -8.98 -6.97
C CYS A 44 16.31 -8.13 -7.10
N ASN A 45 16.98 -7.93 -5.98
CA ASN A 45 18.32 -7.35 -5.93
C ASN A 45 19.40 -8.37 -6.34
N ALA A 46 20.67 -7.93 -6.31
CA ALA A 46 21.82 -8.78 -6.62
C ALA A 46 22.04 -9.93 -5.62
N GLN A 47 21.47 -9.83 -4.42
CA GLN A 47 21.49 -10.86 -3.37
C GLN A 47 20.34 -11.87 -3.53
N GLN A 48 19.48 -11.67 -4.53
CA GLN A 48 18.29 -12.47 -4.81
C GLN A 48 17.22 -12.40 -3.71
N ASP A 49 17.15 -11.27 -2.99
CA ASP A 49 16.01 -10.92 -2.17
C ASP A 49 14.96 -10.22 -3.04
N VAL A 50 13.69 -10.56 -2.85
CA VAL A 50 12.57 -9.88 -3.51
C VAL A 50 12.44 -8.48 -2.93
N THR A 51 12.62 -7.49 -3.79
CA THR A 51 12.58 -6.07 -3.44
C THR A 51 11.36 -5.35 -3.99
N SER A 52 10.73 -5.90 -5.04
CA SER A 52 9.51 -5.33 -5.60
C SER A 52 8.50 -6.39 -6.04
N ILE A 53 7.21 -6.10 -5.85
CA ILE A 53 6.10 -6.93 -6.34
C ILE A 53 5.15 -6.05 -7.14
N HIS A 54 5.01 -6.34 -8.44
CA HIS A 54 4.13 -5.58 -9.33
C HIS A 54 3.09 -6.48 -9.98
N ILE A 55 1.82 -6.27 -9.66
CA ILE A 55 0.69 -6.99 -10.25
C ILE A 55 -0.31 -5.97 -10.75
N GLY A 56 -0.71 -6.09 -12.02
CA GLY A 56 -1.69 -5.19 -12.63
C GLY A 56 -1.10 -4.09 -13.52
N LEU A 57 0.23 -3.97 -13.59
CA LEU A 57 0.87 -2.94 -14.43
C LEU A 57 0.79 -3.23 -15.95
N THR A 58 0.57 -4.48 -16.42
CA THR A 58 0.49 -4.78 -17.88
C THR A 58 -0.25 -6.03 -18.38
N ASP A 59 -0.85 -6.93 -17.57
CA ASP A 59 -1.42 -8.19 -18.11
C ASP A 59 -2.92 -8.11 -18.48
N LEU A 60 -3.21 -7.43 -19.59
CA LEU A 60 -4.42 -7.67 -20.39
C LEU A 60 -4.23 -8.99 -21.15
N ASN A 61 -4.79 -10.09 -20.63
CA ASN A 61 -5.35 -11.27 -21.35
C ASN A 61 -5.15 -12.64 -20.67
N GLY A 62 -4.52 -12.72 -19.50
CA GLY A 62 -4.42 -13.96 -18.72
C GLY A 62 -5.47 -14.08 -17.60
N PRO A 63 -5.87 -15.30 -17.17
CA PRO A 63 -6.68 -15.54 -15.97
C PRO A 63 -5.87 -15.36 -14.67
N VAL A 64 -4.89 -14.45 -14.64
CA VAL A 64 -4.15 -14.13 -13.41
C VAL A 64 -5.18 -13.65 -12.39
N ALA A 65 -5.19 -14.27 -11.21
CA ALA A 65 -6.31 -14.12 -10.32
C ALA A 65 -6.38 -12.68 -9.81
N LYS A 66 -7.32 -11.96 -10.41
CA LYS A 66 -7.66 -10.60 -10.04
C LYS A 66 -8.27 -10.53 -8.65
N ARG A 67 -8.31 -11.59 -7.84
CA ARG A 67 -8.97 -11.67 -6.53
C ARG A 67 -8.03 -12.35 -5.54
N GLY A 68 -7.96 -11.79 -4.33
CA GLY A 68 -7.15 -12.30 -3.24
C GLY A 68 -7.19 -11.32 -2.07
N SER A 69 -6.47 -11.62 -1.00
CA SER A 69 -6.19 -10.71 0.12
C SER A 69 -4.68 -10.62 0.36
N LEU A 70 -4.21 -9.53 0.95
CA LEU A 70 -2.82 -9.46 1.39
C LEU A 70 -2.63 -10.38 2.60
N PRO A 71 -1.78 -11.42 2.53
CA PRO A 71 -1.45 -12.22 3.70
C PRO A 71 -0.51 -11.43 4.62
N ARG A 72 -0.63 -11.60 5.94
CA ARG A 72 0.29 -10.96 6.90
C ARG A 72 1.75 -11.38 6.69
N GLU A 73 1.97 -12.59 6.18
CA GLU A 73 3.29 -13.15 5.91
C GLU A 73 4.09 -12.34 4.88
N ILE A 74 3.44 -11.42 4.15
CA ILE A 74 4.13 -10.47 3.27
C ILE A 74 5.18 -9.63 4.00
N ALA A 75 4.97 -9.38 5.30
CA ALA A 75 5.89 -8.68 6.19
C ALA A 75 7.25 -9.37 6.34
N LEU A 76 7.35 -10.67 6.01
CA LEU A 76 8.61 -11.41 6.05
C LEU A 76 9.57 -11.03 4.90
N LEU A 77 9.10 -10.30 3.89
CA LEU A 77 9.92 -9.77 2.81
C LEU A 77 10.63 -8.48 3.24
N SER A 78 11.54 -8.56 4.20
CA SER A 78 12.22 -7.40 4.82
C SER A 78 12.93 -6.44 3.85
N SER A 79 13.30 -6.91 2.65
CA SER A 79 13.94 -6.09 1.60
C SER A 79 12.95 -5.44 0.63
N LEU A 80 11.65 -5.67 0.81
CA LEU A 80 10.61 -5.13 -0.06
C LEU A 80 10.48 -3.62 0.13
N PHE A 81 10.75 -2.86 -0.93
CA PHE A 81 10.66 -1.40 -0.92
C PHE A 81 9.56 -0.85 -1.84
N ASP A 82 9.07 -1.67 -2.79
CA ASP A 82 8.11 -1.24 -3.81
C ASP A 82 7.04 -2.31 -4.03
N MET A 83 5.79 -1.99 -3.69
CA MET A 83 4.65 -2.85 -3.91
C MET A 83 3.56 -2.11 -4.69
N HIS A 84 3.32 -2.58 -5.91
CA HIS A 84 2.23 -2.11 -6.77
C HIS A 84 1.22 -3.24 -7.01
N LEU A 85 0.06 -3.15 -6.37
CA LEU A 85 -1.05 -4.10 -6.54
C LEU A 85 -2.33 -3.42 -7.03
N SER A 86 -2.19 -2.21 -7.55
CA SER A 86 -3.31 -1.38 -7.99
C SER A 86 -4.10 -1.98 -9.15
N SER A 87 -5.37 -1.58 -9.26
CA SER A 87 -6.30 -2.05 -10.30
C SER A 87 -6.57 -3.57 -10.30
N ASN A 88 -6.41 -4.22 -9.15
CA ASN A 88 -6.81 -5.61 -8.91
C ASN A 88 -8.08 -5.66 -8.04
N LYS A 89 -8.80 -6.78 -8.02
CA LYS A 89 -9.91 -7.01 -7.06
C LYS A 89 -9.37 -7.56 -5.74
N LEU A 90 -8.24 -7.01 -5.28
CA LEU A 90 -7.72 -7.23 -3.93
C LEU A 90 -8.84 -6.90 -2.92
N SER A 91 -9.03 -7.77 -1.93
CA SER A 91 -10.13 -7.73 -0.98
C SER A 91 -9.63 -8.08 0.42
N GLY A 92 -10.51 -7.97 1.41
CA GLY A 92 -10.10 -8.11 2.82
C GLY A 92 -9.60 -6.79 3.38
N THR A 93 -8.87 -6.84 4.49
CA THR A 93 -8.34 -5.67 5.18
C THR A 93 -6.89 -5.44 4.79
N VAL A 94 -6.39 -4.23 5.05
CA VAL A 94 -4.94 -3.95 5.04
C VAL A 94 -4.34 -4.59 6.30
N PRO A 95 -3.38 -5.54 6.20
CA PRO A 95 -2.75 -6.13 7.37
C PRO A 95 -1.89 -5.11 8.11
N SER A 96 -1.95 -5.07 9.45
CA SER A 96 -1.10 -4.18 10.25
C SER A 96 0.38 -4.56 10.18
N GLU A 97 0.67 -5.83 9.90
CA GLU A 97 2.03 -6.35 9.71
C GLU A 97 2.76 -5.70 8.52
N LEU A 98 2.05 -5.04 7.60
CA LEU A 98 2.71 -4.22 6.57
C LEU A 98 3.63 -3.15 7.19
N GLY A 99 3.33 -2.66 8.40
CA GLY A 99 4.18 -1.74 9.14
C GLY A 99 5.55 -2.31 9.56
N GLU A 100 5.79 -3.61 9.37
CA GLU A 100 7.11 -4.24 9.63
C GLU A 100 8.06 -4.15 8.42
N LEU A 101 7.58 -3.69 7.26
CA LEU A 101 8.37 -3.54 6.04
C LEU A 101 9.17 -2.23 6.07
N GLU A 102 10.17 -2.12 6.95
CA GLU A 102 10.93 -0.89 7.19
C GLU A 102 11.63 -0.31 5.94
N SER A 103 11.87 -1.13 4.93
CA SER A 103 12.44 -0.71 3.64
C SER A 103 11.41 -0.08 2.68
N MET A 104 10.12 -0.10 3.00
CA MET A 104 9.04 0.35 2.11
C MET A 104 9.17 1.83 1.75
N MET A 105 9.24 2.08 0.44
CA MET A 105 9.24 3.42 -0.17
C MET A 105 7.94 3.68 -0.92
N LEU A 106 7.34 2.64 -1.51
CA LEU A 106 6.12 2.75 -2.30
C LEU A 106 5.16 1.62 -1.97
N LEU A 107 3.96 1.98 -1.48
CA LEU A 107 2.84 1.06 -1.32
C LEU A 107 1.63 1.59 -2.08
N SER A 108 1.26 0.92 -3.17
CA SER A 108 0.09 1.26 -3.98
C SER A 108 -0.90 0.09 -4.04
N LEU A 109 -2.02 0.25 -3.33
CA LEU A 109 -3.18 -0.64 -3.25
C LEU A 109 -4.43 0.05 -3.82
N ALA A 110 -4.23 0.95 -4.79
CA ALA A 110 -5.26 1.79 -5.36
C ALA A 110 -6.23 1.02 -6.28
N SER A 111 -7.45 1.53 -6.42
CA SER A 111 -8.53 0.88 -7.18
C SER A 111 -8.79 -0.59 -6.79
N THR A 112 -8.81 -0.90 -5.49
CA THR A 112 -9.08 -2.26 -4.98
C THR A 112 -10.43 -2.37 -4.26
N ARG A 113 -10.73 -3.52 -3.67
CA ARG A 113 -11.94 -3.82 -2.88
C ARG A 113 -11.60 -4.02 -1.41
N LEU A 114 -10.57 -3.33 -0.93
CA LEU A 114 -10.21 -3.32 0.48
C LEU A 114 -11.37 -2.80 1.34
N LYS A 115 -11.41 -3.27 2.58
CA LYS A 115 -12.43 -2.93 3.56
C LYS A 115 -11.83 -2.75 4.95
N GLY A 116 -12.61 -2.19 5.87
CA GLY A 116 -12.19 -1.97 7.26
C GLY A 116 -11.34 -0.71 7.41
N THR A 117 -10.62 -0.58 8.51
CA THR A 117 -9.84 0.62 8.83
C THR A 117 -8.44 0.57 8.23
N ILE A 118 -7.83 1.74 8.03
CA ILE A 118 -6.40 1.86 7.76
C ILE A 118 -5.63 1.61 9.07
N PRO A 119 -4.68 0.65 9.12
CA PRO A 119 -3.92 0.37 10.34
C PRO A 119 -2.99 1.52 10.70
N MET A 120 -2.94 1.90 11.98
CA MET A 120 -1.99 2.91 12.48
C MET A 120 -0.54 2.45 12.35
N GLU A 121 -0.29 1.14 12.31
CA GLU A 121 1.04 0.54 12.20
C GLU A 121 1.76 0.90 10.89
N LEU A 122 1.03 1.35 9.85
CA LEU A 122 1.64 1.88 8.63
C LEU A 122 2.51 3.13 8.91
N SER A 123 2.30 3.82 10.03
CA SER A 123 3.18 4.91 10.48
C SER A 123 4.62 4.50 10.77
N ARG A 124 4.89 3.19 10.91
CA ARG A 124 6.25 2.65 11.07
C ARG A 124 7.06 2.68 9.77
N LEU A 125 6.41 2.87 8.62
CA LEU A 125 7.04 2.92 7.30
C LEU A 125 7.75 4.25 7.05
N THR A 126 8.66 4.65 7.93
CA THR A 126 9.24 6.01 7.93
C THR A 126 9.99 6.39 6.65
N GLY A 127 10.36 5.44 5.80
CA GLY A 127 10.97 5.66 4.49
C GLY A 127 9.98 5.82 3.32
N ILE A 128 8.67 5.70 3.56
CA ILE A 128 7.66 5.73 2.50
C ILE A 128 7.50 7.12 1.90
N SER A 129 7.53 7.20 0.56
CA SER A 129 7.25 8.41 -0.21
C SER A 129 5.88 8.39 -0.85
N ILE A 130 5.36 7.20 -1.21
CA ILE A 130 4.07 7.04 -1.86
C ILE A 130 3.23 6.02 -1.09
N LEU A 131 2.11 6.48 -0.55
CA LEU A 131 1.11 5.65 0.12
C LEU A 131 -0.25 5.86 -0.54
N GLU A 132 -0.69 4.85 -1.29
CA GLU A 132 -1.99 4.85 -1.95
C GLU A 132 -2.81 3.64 -1.49
N ILE A 133 -3.95 3.88 -0.84
CA ILE A 133 -4.87 2.85 -0.39
C ILE A 133 -6.28 3.27 -0.78
N ASP A 134 -6.83 2.63 -1.81
CA ASP A 134 -8.21 2.88 -2.23
C ASP A 134 -9.05 1.62 -2.03
N GLY A 135 -10.24 1.79 -1.46
CA GLY A 135 -11.18 0.69 -1.30
C GLY A 135 -12.57 1.21 -0.98
N LYS A 136 -13.56 0.75 -1.76
CA LYS A 136 -14.97 1.16 -1.63
C LYS A 136 -15.62 0.91 -0.26
N LEU A 137 -14.95 0.14 0.61
CA LEU A 137 -15.47 -0.27 1.91
C LEU A 137 -14.47 0.05 3.03
N LEU A 138 -13.48 0.91 2.76
CA LEU A 138 -12.62 1.43 3.82
C LEU A 138 -13.43 2.37 4.70
N GLU A 139 -13.29 2.24 6.00
CA GLU A 139 -14.10 2.95 6.98
C GLU A 139 -13.28 3.48 8.15
N GLY A 140 -13.92 4.32 8.97
CA GLY A 140 -13.28 4.95 10.11
C GLY A 140 -12.37 6.12 9.73
N PRO A 141 -11.60 6.64 10.70
CA PRO A 141 -10.78 7.82 10.52
C PRO A 141 -9.49 7.55 9.78
N VAL A 142 -8.94 8.61 9.16
CA VAL A 142 -7.53 8.68 8.80
C VAL A 142 -6.72 8.61 10.11
N PRO A 143 -5.81 7.63 10.29
CA PRO A 143 -4.98 7.55 11.48
C PRO A 143 -4.07 8.79 11.60
N SER A 144 -4.05 9.43 12.77
CA SER A 144 -3.22 10.63 13.00
C SER A 144 -1.72 10.31 12.93
N GLU A 145 -1.34 9.06 13.21
CA GLU A 145 0.03 8.58 13.13
C GLU A 145 0.61 8.63 11.71
N ILE A 146 -0.21 8.76 10.67
CA ILE A 146 0.29 9.03 9.31
C ILE A 146 1.14 10.31 9.29
N GLY A 147 0.88 11.29 10.17
CA GLY A 147 1.72 12.48 10.34
C GLY A 147 3.16 12.22 10.79
N LEU A 148 3.53 10.98 11.13
CA LEU A 148 4.92 10.58 11.41
C LEU A 148 5.73 10.31 10.13
N LEU A 149 5.07 10.13 8.99
CA LEU A 149 5.68 9.75 7.71
C LEU A 149 6.27 10.96 6.98
N THR A 150 7.24 11.65 7.60
CA THR A 150 7.76 12.94 7.10
C THR A 150 8.42 12.89 5.71
N ASN A 151 8.73 11.70 5.17
CA ASN A 151 9.21 11.52 3.78
C ASN A 151 8.07 11.37 2.75
N LEU A 152 6.82 11.37 3.19
CA LEU A 152 5.67 11.14 2.33
C LEU A 152 5.45 12.31 1.36
N GLU A 153 5.42 11.99 0.08
CA GLU A 153 5.19 12.92 -1.04
C GLU A 153 3.76 12.78 -1.58
N VAL A 154 3.23 11.55 -1.60
CA VAL A 154 1.89 11.22 -2.11
C VAL A 154 1.12 10.46 -1.04
N LEU A 155 0.01 11.05 -0.58
CA LEU A 155 -0.98 10.40 0.28
C LEU A 155 -2.32 10.33 -0.45
N ARG A 156 -2.74 9.12 -0.79
CA ARG A 156 -4.03 8.86 -1.42
C ARG A 156 -4.80 7.83 -0.61
N LEU A 157 -5.90 8.24 0.00
CA LEU A 157 -6.81 7.41 0.80
C LEU A 157 -8.23 7.62 0.30
N VAL A 158 -8.63 6.90 -0.75
CA VAL A 158 -9.95 7.08 -1.38
C VAL A 158 -10.92 5.98 -1.02
N SER A 159 -12.10 6.36 -0.54
CA SER A 159 -13.17 5.47 -0.09
C SER A 159 -14.55 6.13 -0.25
N ASP A 160 -15.59 5.36 0.02
CA ASP A 160 -16.99 5.81 0.06
C ASP A 160 -17.58 5.69 1.50
N ASN A 161 -16.75 5.53 2.54
CA ASN A 161 -17.23 5.28 3.92
C ASN A 161 -16.24 5.70 5.04
N MET A 162 -15.20 6.48 4.74
CA MET A 162 -14.31 7.03 5.77
C MET A 162 -14.97 8.18 6.50
N SER A 163 -14.62 8.42 7.76
CA SER A 163 -15.29 9.39 8.63
C SER A 163 -14.36 10.06 9.64
N GLY A 164 -14.85 11.07 10.35
CA GLY A 164 -14.05 11.77 11.37
C GLY A 164 -13.25 12.95 10.79
N PRO A 165 -12.49 13.68 11.61
CA PRO A 165 -11.79 14.87 11.16
C PRO A 165 -10.52 14.53 10.36
N VAL A 166 -10.12 15.42 9.44
CA VAL A 166 -8.74 15.45 8.93
C VAL A 166 -7.78 15.64 10.12
N PRO A 167 -6.84 14.71 10.37
CA PRO A 167 -5.91 14.83 11.49
C PRO A 167 -5.01 16.06 11.36
N ALA A 168 -4.87 16.83 12.43
CA ALA A 168 -3.99 18.00 12.45
C ALA A 168 -2.52 17.63 12.24
N GLU A 169 -2.15 16.40 12.61
CA GLU A 169 -0.83 15.81 12.46
C GLU A 169 -0.39 15.68 10.99
N LEU A 170 -1.31 15.70 10.02
CA LEU A 170 -0.94 15.75 8.60
C LEU A 170 -0.13 17.02 8.25
N SER A 171 -0.23 18.09 9.06
CA SER A 171 0.62 19.29 8.92
C SER A 171 2.11 19.04 9.14
N ASN A 172 2.50 17.90 9.73
CA ASN A 172 3.90 17.50 9.86
C ASN A 172 4.50 16.94 8.54
N LEU A 173 3.67 16.66 7.54
CA LEU A 173 4.10 16.08 6.26
C LEU A 173 4.65 17.15 5.33
N THR A 174 5.81 17.70 5.67
CA THR A 174 6.40 18.86 4.98
C THR A 174 6.84 18.59 3.53
N ASN A 175 6.94 17.32 3.12
CA ASN A 175 7.28 16.91 1.75
C ASN A 175 6.04 16.53 0.91
N LEU A 176 4.84 16.61 1.49
CA LEU A 176 3.62 16.16 0.81
C LEU A 176 3.25 17.12 -0.32
N VAL A 177 3.18 16.59 -1.54
CA VAL A 177 2.80 17.35 -2.75
C VAL A 177 1.43 16.94 -3.28
N TYR A 178 0.97 15.73 -2.98
CA TYR A 178 -0.33 15.21 -3.41
C TYR A 178 -1.11 14.65 -2.22
N LEU A 179 -2.27 15.24 -1.94
CA LEU A 179 -3.23 14.75 -0.94
C LEU A 179 -4.56 14.41 -1.60
N ASP A 180 -5.05 13.21 -1.39
CA ASP A 180 -6.36 12.80 -1.88
C ASP A 180 -7.08 11.95 -0.84
N LEU A 181 -8.12 12.53 -0.23
CA LEU A 181 -9.05 11.90 0.72
C LEU A 181 -10.48 11.85 0.13
N SER A 182 -10.59 11.95 -1.20
CA SER A 182 -11.86 12.09 -1.92
C SER A 182 -12.76 10.86 -1.85
N GLY A 183 -13.99 11.03 -2.36
CA GLY A 183 -15.05 10.01 -2.44
C GLY A 183 -16.31 10.40 -1.66
N GLU A 184 -17.28 9.49 -1.56
CA GLU A 184 -18.51 9.72 -0.80
C GLU A 184 -18.28 9.51 0.72
N ASN A 185 -17.28 10.22 1.28
CA ASN A 185 -16.87 10.10 2.67
C ASN A 185 -17.60 11.09 3.61
N GLU A 186 -17.57 10.77 4.90
CA GLU A 186 -18.00 11.62 6.01
C GLU A 186 -16.80 12.26 6.74
N ILE A 187 -15.71 12.53 6.00
CA ILE A 187 -14.53 13.22 6.55
C ILE A 187 -14.87 14.69 6.76
N THR A 188 -14.49 15.26 7.89
CA THR A 188 -14.83 16.64 8.30
C THR A 188 -13.59 17.41 8.76
N GLY A 189 -13.78 18.64 9.23
CA GLY A 189 -12.70 19.46 9.78
C GLY A 189 -12.08 20.35 8.72
N SER A 190 -10.79 20.65 8.85
CA SER A 190 -10.10 21.60 7.99
C SER A 190 -8.69 21.15 7.65
N VAL A 191 -8.24 21.41 6.43
CA VAL A 191 -6.82 21.34 6.05
C VAL A 191 -6.13 22.62 6.55
N SER A 192 -5.13 22.48 7.41
CA SER A 192 -4.37 23.62 7.93
C SER A 192 -3.61 24.35 6.81
N SER A 193 -3.49 25.67 6.89
CA SER A 193 -2.71 26.46 5.92
C SER A 193 -1.25 26.01 5.78
N SER A 194 -0.62 25.56 6.86
CA SER A 194 0.75 25.03 6.82
C SER A 194 0.90 23.76 5.98
N LEU A 195 -0.16 22.95 5.88
CA LEU A 195 -0.19 21.79 5.00
C LEU A 195 -0.41 22.23 3.54
N CYS A 196 -1.23 23.25 3.33
CA CYS A 196 -1.49 23.82 2.01
C CYS A 196 -0.25 24.41 1.32
N ASP A 197 0.70 24.96 2.07
CA ASP A 197 1.89 25.62 1.50
C ASP A 197 2.77 24.68 0.66
N GLY A 198 2.73 23.36 0.92
CA GLY A 198 3.51 22.34 0.21
C GLY A 198 2.76 21.58 -0.89
N LEU A 199 1.42 21.68 -0.92
CA LEU A 199 0.59 20.85 -1.80
C LEU A 199 0.54 21.42 -3.23
N GLU A 200 0.86 20.57 -4.21
CA GLU A 200 0.61 20.84 -5.62
C GLU A 200 -0.84 20.50 -6.01
N ARG A 201 -1.42 19.48 -5.34
CA ARG A 201 -2.79 19.04 -5.57
C ARG A 201 -3.40 18.45 -4.30
N ALA A 202 -4.64 18.86 -4.03
CA ALA A 202 -5.39 18.43 -2.86
C ALA A 202 -6.87 18.21 -3.22
N ASP A 203 -7.39 17.02 -2.94
CA ASP A 203 -8.83 16.71 -3.00
C ASP A 203 -9.22 16.04 -1.68
N VAL A 204 -10.10 16.66 -0.90
CA VAL A 204 -10.44 16.21 0.47
C VAL A 204 -11.95 16.03 0.69
N GLY A 205 -12.72 16.07 -0.40
CA GLY A 205 -14.19 16.01 -0.33
C GLY A 205 -14.86 17.29 0.13
N GLU A 206 -16.19 17.34 0.02
CA GLU A 206 -16.99 18.56 0.18
C GLU A 206 -17.20 19.01 1.63
N LEU A 207 -16.96 18.12 2.60
CA LEU A 207 -17.23 18.35 4.02
C LEU A 207 -16.01 18.88 4.80
N VAL A 208 -14.88 19.08 4.11
CA VAL A 208 -13.62 19.57 4.68
C VAL A 208 -13.37 20.99 4.21
N ASP A 209 -13.10 21.89 5.16
CA ASP A 209 -12.67 23.26 4.86
C ASP A 209 -11.22 23.26 4.38
N CYS A 210 -11.01 23.62 3.12
CA CYS A 210 -9.68 23.60 2.50
C CYS A 210 -9.49 24.76 1.52
N GLU A 211 -8.63 25.71 1.89
CA GLU A 211 -8.36 26.90 1.08
C GLU A 211 -7.48 26.61 -0.16
N CYS A 212 -6.76 25.48 -0.17
CA CYS A 212 -5.85 25.08 -1.25
C CYS A 212 -6.35 23.93 -2.13
N CYS A 213 -7.56 23.42 -1.88
CA CYS A 213 -8.13 22.32 -2.64
C CYS A 213 -8.82 22.85 -3.92
N LEU A 214 -8.58 22.19 -5.06
CA LEU A 214 -9.04 22.57 -6.40
C LEU A 214 -9.80 21.44 -7.08
#